data_AF-A0A258ZK33-F1
#
_entry.id   AF-A0A258ZK33-F1
#
_cell.length_a   1.000
_cell.length_b   1.000
_cell.length_c   1.000
_cell.angle_alpha   90.00
_cell.angle_beta   90.00
_cell.angle_gamma   90.00
#
_symmetry.space_group_name_H-M   'P 1'
#
loop_
_entity.id
_entity.type
_entity.pdbx_description
1 polymer ?
#
loop_
_entity_poly.entity_id
_entity_poly.type
_entity_poly.pdbx_seq_one_letter_code
_entity_poly.pdbx_strand_id
1 'polypeptide(L)'
;MDLNEQAINAVKEYFESIAQNAVDIVHESVGSDTTFAEFMEAVNQKVNQLSSELVASEILNMSAKTIENYNAGTGMDVDDVQEIIDSDGEVDQDEEDEDDGIRF
;
A
#
# COMPACT_ATOMS: atom_id res chain seq x y z
N MET A 1 15.65 14.52 5.15
CA MET A 1 14.28 14.61 5.66
C MET A 1 13.97 13.26 6.24
N ASP A 2 13.38 13.18 7.43
CA ASP A 2 13.05 11.89 8.04
C ASP A 2 12.02 11.12 7.19
N LEU A 3 12.06 9.80 7.16
CA LEU A 3 11.14 8.99 6.34
C LEU A 3 9.69 9.19 6.78
N ASN A 4 9.42 9.33 8.09
CA ASN A 4 8.07 9.63 8.57
C ASN A 4 7.57 10.98 8.05
N GLU A 5 8.43 12.01 8.04
CA GLU A 5 8.05 13.34 7.55
C GLU A 5 7.74 13.30 6.04
N GLN A 6 8.52 12.54 5.27
CA GLN A 6 8.28 12.34 3.84
C GLN A 6 6.96 11.59 3.60
N ALA A 7 6.71 10.50 4.33
CA ALA A 7 5.47 9.73 4.25
C ALA A 7 4.24 10.58 4.59
N ILE A 8 4.28 11.32 5.71
CA ILE A 8 3.18 12.21 6.13
C ILE A 8 2.90 13.28 5.06
N ASN A 9 3.95 13.88 4.49
CA ASN A 9 3.79 14.89 3.46
C ASN A 9 3.22 14.33 2.16
N ALA A 10 3.67 13.15 1.72
CA ALA A 10 3.13 12.48 0.55
C ALA A 10 1.63 12.17 0.73
N VAL A 11 1.24 11.54 1.85
CA VAL A 11 -0.17 11.25 2.12
C VAL A 11 -0.99 12.53 2.15
N LYS A 12 -0.51 13.58 2.82
CA LYS A 12 -1.20 14.88 2.87
C LYS A 12 -1.39 15.50 1.49
N GLU A 13 -0.37 15.42 0.62
CA GLU A 13 -0.42 15.97 -0.74
C GLU A 13 -1.45 15.25 -1.61
N TYR A 14 -1.54 13.93 -1.48
CA TYR A 14 -2.39 13.09 -2.33
C TYR A 14 -3.72 12.65 -1.69
N PHE A 15 -4.02 13.09 -0.46
CA PHE A 15 -5.15 12.58 0.33
C PHE A 15 -6.50 12.66 -0.38
N GLU A 16 -6.80 13.79 -1.06
CA GLU A 16 -8.06 13.93 -1.77
C GLU A 16 -8.23 12.88 -2.88
N SER A 17 -7.16 12.59 -3.63
CA SER A 17 -7.19 11.55 -4.66
C SER A 17 -7.30 10.15 -4.05
N ILE A 18 -6.60 9.90 -2.93
CA ILE A 18 -6.69 8.62 -2.21
C ILE A 18 -8.13 8.39 -1.72
N ALA A 19 -8.73 9.39 -1.07
CA ALA A 19 -10.07 9.29 -0.52
C ALA A 19 -11.11 9.09 -1.63
N GLN A 20 -10.99 9.82 -2.75
CA GLN A 20 -11.88 9.65 -3.90
C GLN A 20 -11.76 8.24 -4.50
N ASN A 21 -10.53 7.77 -4.76
CA ASN A 21 -10.31 6.42 -5.31
C ASN A 21 -10.83 5.32 -4.36
N ALA A 22 -10.65 5.48 -3.05
CA ALA A 22 -11.17 4.54 -2.06
C ALA A 22 -12.70 4.47 -2.10
N VAL A 23 -13.37 5.61 -2.18
CA VAL A 23 -14.84 5.68 -2.33
C VAL A 23 -15.29 4.99 -3.61
N ASP A 24 -14.65 5.27 -4.74
CA ASP A 24 -15.04 4.71 -6.04
C ASP A 24 -14.87 3.19 -6.06
N ILE A 25 -13.71 2.67 -5.61
CA ILE A 25 -13.42 1.24 -5.53
C ILE A 25 -14.41 0.52 -4.61
N VAL A 26 -14.63 1.05 -3.41
CA VAL A 26 -15.53 0.40 -2.44
C VAL A 26 -16.96 0.43 -2.96
N HIS A 27 -17.42 1.55 -3.52
CA HIS A 27 -18.76 1.69 -4.09
C HIS A 27 -19.03 0.67 -5.20
N GLU A 28 -18.03 0.35 -6.03
CA GLU A 28 -18.14 -0.68 -7.07
C GLU A 28 -18.22 -2.12 -6.52
N SER A 29 -17.70 -2.35 -5.31
CA SER A 29 -17.63 -3.66 -4.67
C SER A 29 -18.79 -4.01 -3.74
N VAL A 30 -19.54 -3.00 -3.24
CA VAL A 30 -20.59 -3.21 -2.25
C VAL A 30 -21.93 -3.61 -2.88
N GLY A 31 -22.71 -4.40 -2.13
CA GLY A 31 -24.03 -4.87 -2.54
C GLY A 31 -25.18 -4.02 -2.00
N SER A 32 -26.41 -4.33 -2.41
CA SER A 32 -27.61 -3.64 -1.94
C SER A 32 -27.87 -3.78 -0.43
N ASP A 33 -27.27 -4.80 0.19
CA ASP A 33 -27.45 -5.12 1.61
C ASP A 33 -26.38 -4.46 2.50
N THR A 34 -25.37 -3.80 1.91
CA THR A 34 -24.32 -3.11 2.66
C THR A 34 -24.88 -1.86 3.33
N THR A 35 -24.72 -1.78 4.65
CA THR A 35 -25.10 -0.60 5.42
C THR A 35 -24.12 0.55 5.21
N PHE A 36 -24.55 1.77 5.51
CA PHE A 36 -23.66 2.93 5.48
C PHE A 36 -22.44 2.77 6.41
N ALA A 37 -22.61 2.11 7.56
CA ALA A 37 -21.51 1.88 8.51
C ALA A 37 -20.46 0.93 7.91
N GLU A 38 -20.89 -0.19 7.34
CA GLU A 38 -20.00 -1.15 6.67
C GLU A 38 -19.30 -0.53 5.46
N PHE A 39 -20.02 0.30 4.69
CA PHE A 39 -19.42 1.06 3.58
C PHE A 39 -18.30 1.98 4.08
N MET A 40 -18.53 2.78 5.12
CA MET A 40 -17.52 3.69 5.66
C MET A 40 -16.33 2.96 6.29
N GLU A 41 -16.56 1.79 6.90
CA GLU A 41 -15.49 0.93 7.40
C GLU A 41 -14.60 0.44 6.24
N ALA A 42 -15.21 -0.05 5.16
CA ALA A 42 -14.49 -0.48 3.96
C ALA A 42 -13.74 0.68 3.28
N VAL A 43 -14.33 1.88 3.22
CA VAL A 43 -13.66 3.09 2.70
C VAL A 43 -12.43 3.42 3.55
N ASN A 44 -12.55 3.43 4.88
CA ASN A 44 -11.40 3.72 5.75
C ASN A 44 -10.28 2.69 5.59
N GLN A 45 -10.62 1.40 5.50
CA GLN A 45 -9.64 0.35 5.22
C GLN A 45 -8.94 0.58 3.88
N LYS A 46 -9.71 0.94 2.84
CA LYS A 46 -9.14 1.19 1.51
C LYS A 46 -8.28 2.46 1.46
N VAL A 47 -8.65 3.52 2.20
CA VAL A 47 -7.82 4.73 2.35
C VAL A 47 -6.49 4.39 3.01
N ASN A 48 -6.49 3.57 4.06
CA ASN A 48 -5.27 3.13 4.72
C ASN A 48 -4.37 2.36 3.76
N GLN A 49 -4.92 1.37 3.06
CA GLN A 49 -4.18 0.58 2.07
C GLN A 49 -3.57 1.47 0.97
N LEU A 50 -4.36 2.32 0.31
CA LEU A 50 -3.87 3.18 -0.77
C LEU A 50 -2.83 4.20 -0.28
N SER A 51 -2.96 4.67 0.97
CA SER A 51 -1.97 5.55 1.58
C SER A 51 -0.64 4.81 1.82
N SER A 52 -0.71 3.57 2.31
CA SER A 52 0.45 2.70 2.49
C SER A 52 1.15 2.39 1.18
N GLU A 53 0.40 1.98 0.15
CA GLU A 53 0.95 1.67 -1.17
C GLU A 53 1.60 2.90 -1.84
N LEU A 54 1.01 4.10 -1.66
CA LEU A 54 1.63 5.34 -2.11
C LEU A 54 2.99 5.57 -1.42
N VAL A 55 3.04 5.44 -0.09
CA VAL A 55 4.29 5.64 0.66
C VAL A 55 5.34 4.59 0.26
N ALA A 56 4.93 3.33 0.11
CA ALA A 56 5.80 2.26 -0.36
C ALA A 56 6.41 2.58 -1.73
N SER A 57 5.62 3.08 -2.67
CA SER A 57 6.07 3.45 -4.01
C SER A 57 6.95 4.70 -4.00
N GLU A 58 6.47 5.80 -3.43
CA GLU A 58 7.08 7.13 -3.61
C GLU A 58 8.20 7.42 -2.60
N ILE A 59 8.13 6.86 -1.39
CA ILE A 59 9.08 7.15 -0.31
C ILE A 59 10.08 6.01 -0.16
N LEU A 60 9.59 4.77 -0.15
CA LEU A 60 10.41 3.58 0.02
C LEU A 60 10.93 3.01 -1.32
N ASN A 61 10.51 3.58 -2.46
CA ASN A 61 10.92 3.18 -3.82
C ASN A 61 10.68 1.69 -4.11
N MET A 62 9.64 1.11 -3.51
CA MET A 62 9.28 -0.28 -3.73
C MET A 62 8.64 -0.47 -5.10
N SER A 63 9.00 -1.56 -5.78
CA SER A 63 8.37 -1.88 -7.06
C SER A 63 6.91 -2.28 -6.87
N ALA A 64 6.07 -2.04 -7.89
CA ALA A 64 4.68 -2.49 -7.87
C ALA A 64 4.55 -4.00 -7.63
N LYS A 65 5.48 -4.82 -8.17
CA LYS A 65 5.52 -6.27 -7.92
C LYS A 65 5.85 -6.58 -6.45
N THR A 66 6.73 -5.81 -5.83
CA THR A 66 7.07 -5.98 -4.40
C THR A 66 5.88 -5.63 -3.52
N ILE A 67 5.19 -4.51 -3.82
CA ILE A 67 3.98 -4.08 -3.11
C ILE A 67 2.85 -5.11 -3.27
N GLU A 68 2.64 -5.61 -4.49
CA GLU A 68 1.63 -6.65 -4.78
C GLU A 68 1.97 -7.98 -4.09
N ASN A 69 3.22 -8.41 -4.13
CA ASN A 69 3.64 -9.64 -3.46
C ASN A 69 3.61 -9.52 -1.93
N TYR A 70 3.59 -8.29 -1.40
CA TYR A 70 3.45 -8.04 0.02
C TYR A 70 2.10 -8.57 0.52
N ASN A 71 2.12 -9.24 1.68
CA ASN A 71 0.97 -9.95 2.24
C ASN A 71 0.24 -10.88 1.25
N ALA A 72 0.97 -11.50 0.31
CA ALA A 72 0.40 -12.45 -0.66
C ALA A 72 -0.71 -11.86 -1.56
N GLY A 73 -0.59 -10.60 -1.99
CA GLY A 73 -1.54 -10.00 -2.94
C GLY A 73 -2.69 -9.24 -2.31
N THR A 74 -2.80 -9.21 -0.97
CA THR A 74 -3.87 -8.47 -0.30
C THR A 74 -3.59 -6.97 -0.21
N GLY A 75 -2.37 -6.55 -0.52
CA GLY A 75 -1.90 -5.18 -0.40
C GLY A 75 -1.14 -4.94 0.90
N MET A 76 -0.69 -3.70 1.06
CA MET A 76 0.17 -3.29 2.16
C MET A 76 -0.61 -2.44 3.17
N ASP A 77 -0.53 -2.80 4.45
CA ASP A 77 -1.18 -2.07 5.53
C ASP A 77 -0.26 -0.97 6.09
N VAL A 78 -0.82 -0.12 6.96
CA VAL A 78 -0.06 1.01 7.56
C VAL A 78 1.05 0.49 8.48
N ASP A 79 0.79 -0.58 9.22
CA ASP A 79 1.76 -1.17 10.14
C ASP A 79 2.96 -1.75 9.37
N ASP A 80 2.73 -2.34 8.19
CA ASP A 80 3.79 -2.87 7.32
C ASP A 80 4.75 -1.77 6.84
N VAL A 81 4.18 -0.65 6.35
CA VAL A 81 4.97 0.50 5.92
C VAL A 81 5.73 1.11 7.08
N GLN A 82 5.11 1.18 8.27
CA GLN A 82 5.79 1.71 9.45
C GLN A 82 6.97 0.83 9.86
N GLU A 83 6.86 -0.49 9.81
CA GLU A 83 7.95 -1.41 10.11
C GLU A 83 9.15 -1.19 9.17
N ILE A 84 8.89 -0.95 7.88
CA ILE A 84 9.94 -0.65 6.90
C ILE A 84 10.55 0.73 7.15
N ILE A 85 9.75 1.73 7.48
CA ILE A 85 10.23 3.08 7.84
C ILE A 85 11.13 3.01 9.08
N ASP A 86 10.72 2.26 10.10
CA ASP A 86 11.46 2.08 11.36
C ASP A 86 12.77 1.30 11.15
N SER A 87 12.82 0.50 10.07
CA SER A 87 14.02 -0.19 9.59
C SER A 87 14.87 0.67 8.64
N ASP A 88 14.71 2.00 8.66
CA ASP A 88 15.41 2.98 7.81
C ASP A 88 15.24 2.71 6.29
N GLY A 89 14.14 2.07 5.89
CA GLY A 89 13.88 1.68 4.51
C GLY A 89 14.67 0.46 4.04
N GLU A 90 15.33 -0.27 4.95
CA GLU A 90 15.89 -1.58 4.67
C GLU A 90 14.75 -2.59 4.53
N VAL A 91 14.38 -2.86 3.28
CA VAL A 91 13.57 -4.02 2.94
C VAL A 91 14.55 -5.18 2.73
N ASP A 92 14.50 -6.22 3.57
CA ASP A 92 15.21 -7.49 3.31
C ASP A 92 14.69 -8.05 1.98
N GLN A 93 15.32 -7.65 0.88
CA GLN A 93 15.10 -8.18 -0.45
C GLN A 93 15.85 -9.50 -0.57
N ASP A 94 15.45 -10.49 0.22
CA ASP A 94 15.96 -11.84 0.05
C ASP A 94 15.29 -12.50 -1.16
N GLU A 95 16.14 -12.72 -2.16
CA GLU A 95 16.05 -13.63 -3.30
C GLU A 95 15.13 -13.19 -4.46
N GLU A 96 15.73 -12.35 -5.33
CA GLU A 96 15.59 -12.56 -6.78
C GLU A 96 15.73 -14.06 -7.05
N ASP A 97 14.70 -14.68 -7.63
CA ASP A 97 14.77 -16.00 -8.23
C ASP A 97 15.99 -16.03 -9.18
N GLU A 98 17.12 -16.61 -8.73
CA GLU A 98 18.19 -17.07 -9.60
C GLU A 98 17.57 -18.13 -10.52
N ASP A 99 17.02 -17.69 -11.65
CA ASP A 99 16.56 -18.56 -12.73
C ASP A 99 17.76 -19.36 -13.23
N ASP A 100 17.78 -20.63 -12.80
CA ASP A 100 18.75 -21.65 -13.14
C ASP A 100 19.10 -21.59 -14.63
N GLY A 101 20.33 -21.16 -14.91
CA GLY A 101 20.85 -21.08 -16.26
C GLY A 101 20.72 -22.42 -16.99
N ILE A 102 19.71 -22.52 -17.86
CA ILE A 102 19.59 -23.59 -18.84
C ILE A 102 20.76 -23.43 -19.83
N ARG A 103 21.84 -24.16 -19.57
CA ARG A 103 22.91 -24.38 -20.54
C ARG A 103 22.41 -25.34 -21.63
N PHE A 104 22.51 -24.85 -22.86
CA PHE A 104 22.29 -25.55 -24.13
C PHE A 104 22.88 -26.96 -24.21
#